data_AF-A0AAU7E9A8-F1
#
_entry.id   AF-A0AAU7E9A8-F1
#
_cell.length_a   1.000
_cell.length_b   1.000
_cell.length_c   1.000
_cell.angle_alpha   90.00
_cell.angle_beta   90.00
_cell.angle_gamma   90.00
#
_symmetry.space_group_name_H-M   'P 1'
#
loop_
_entity.id
_entity.type
_entity.pdbx_description
1 polymer ?
#
loop_
_entity_poly.entity_id
_entity_poly.type
_entity_poly.pdbx_seq_one_letter_code
_entity_poly.pdbx_strand_id
1 'polypeptide(L)' 'MSIKIEISGFDKDFLPVFESLAKSLRATYCLLEYDIPDEKKQSSMKKALEEIKNGEYETFKNFDEYKKAMREI' A
#
# COMPACT_ATOMS: atom_id res chain seq x y z
N MET A 1 -28.93 9.12 7.58
CA MET A 1 -27.58 9.46 7.10
C MET A 1 -26.79 8.17 7.03
N SER A 2 -26.11 7.90 5.93
CA SER A 2 -25.34 6.67 5.72
C SER A 2 -23.89 7.02 5.44
N ILE A 3 -22.96 6.33 6.09
CA ILE A 3 -21.52 6.53 5.92
C ILE A 3 -20.97 5.27 5.26
N LYS A 4 -20.27 5.42 4.15
CA LYS A 4 -19.52 4.33 3.50
C LYS A 4 -18.12 4.30 4.09
N ILE A 5 -17.71 3.16 4.62
CA ILE A 5 -16.36 2.92 5.15
C ILE A 5 -15.74 1.82 4.31
N GLU A 6 -14.59 2.09 3.73
CA GLU A 6 -13.79 1.12 2.98
C GLU A 6 -12.56 0.74 3.80
N ILE A 7 -12.36 -0.57 4.03
CA ILE A 7 -11.27 -1.09 4.85
C ILE A 7 -10.45 -2.04 3.98
N SER A 8 -9.19 -1.71 3.74
CA SER A 8 -8.23 -2.60 3.09
C SER A 8 -7.53 -3.49 4.12
N GLY A 9 -7.40 -4.79 3.83
CA GLY A 9 -6.76 -5.75 4.73
C GLY A 9 -7.62 -6.16 5.93
N PHE A 10 -8.95 -6.19 5.78
CA PHE A 10 -9.87 -6.60 6.83
C PHE A 10 -9.64 -8.05 7.26
N ASP A 11 -9.37 -8.25 8.55
CA ASP A 11 -9.31 -9.57 9.18
C ASP A 11 -10.72 -9.99 9.62
N LYS A 12 -11.10 -11.23 9.29
CA LYS A 12 -12.40 -11.81 9.67
C LYS A 12 -12.57 -11.89 11.19
N ASP A 13 -11.47 -12.03 11.92
CA ASP A 13 -11.49 -12.05 13.39
C ASP A 13 -11.91 -10.70 13.99
N PHE A 14 -11.85 -9.62 13.22
CA PHE A 14 -12.27 -8.29 13.66
C PHE A 14 -13.77 -8.03 13.46
N LEU A 15 -14.48 -8.89 12.72
CA LEU A 15 -15.90 -8.71 12.45
C LEU A 15 -16.78 -8.62 13.71
N PRO A 16 -16.60 -9.45 14.75
CA PRO A 16 -17.41 -9.37 15.98
C PRO A 16 -17.24 -8.04 16.72
N VAL A 17 -16.06 -7.43 16.62
CA VAL A 17 -15.79 -6.10 17.21
C VAL A 17 -16.59 -5.03 16.48
N PHE A 18 -16.60 -5.07 15.15
CA PHE A 18 -17.39 -4.16 14.33
C PHE A 18 -18.89 -4.32 14.57
N GLU A 19 -19.39 -5.54 14.69
CA GLU A 19 -20.79 -5.81 15.04
C GLU A 19 -21.18 -5.24 16.40
N SER A 20 -20.29 -5.38 17.39
CA SER A 20 -20.51 -4.87 18.74
C SER A 20 -20.59 -3.34 18.75
N LEU A 21 -19.75 -2.69 17.95
CA LEU A 21 -19.79 -1.24 17.74
C LEU A 21 -21.08 -0.80 17.05
N ALA A 22 -21.47 -1.49 15.97
CA ALA A 22 -22.71 -1.19 15.25
C ALA A 22 -23.94 -1.31 16.16
N LYS A 23 -24.00 -2.37 16.99
CA LYS A 23 -25.06 -2.55 18.00
C LYS A 23 -25.08 -1.41 19.01
N SER A 24 -23.92 -0.99 19.51
CA SER A 24 -23.80 0.10 20.47
C SER A 24 -24.30 1.43 19.91
N LEU A 25 -24.04 1.67 18.62
CA LEU A 25 -24.50 2.86 17.89
C LEU A 25 -25.94 2.74 17.37
N ARG A 26 -26.61 1.60 17.57
CA ARG A 26 -27.89 1.23 16.94
C ARG A 26 -27.86 1.44 15.42
N ALA A 27 -26.70 1.23 14.82
CA ALA A 27 -26.47 1.36 13.39
C ALA A 27 -26.73 0.01 12.70
N THR A 28 -27.29 0.06 11.49
CA THR A 28 -27.35 -1.09 10.59
C THR A 28 -26.12 -1.05 9.70
N TYR A 29 -25.49 -2.19 9.46
CA TYR A 29 -24.33 -2.32 8.59
C TYR A 29 -24.61 -3.38 7.50
N CYS A 30 -23.98 -3.21 6.35
CA CYS A 30 -23.99 -4.19 5.26
C CYS A 30 -22.54 -4.45 4.86
N LEU A 31 -22.14 -5.73 4.84
CA LEU A 31 -20.88 -6.16 4.26
C LEU A 31 -21.09 -6.33 2.76
N LEU A 32 -20.28 -5.63 1.96
CA LEU A 32 -20.24 -5.81 0.53
C LEU A 32 -18.90 -6.45 0.19
N GLU A 33 -18.95 -7.59 -0.49
CA GLU A 33 -17.76 -8.13 -1.13
C GLU A 33 -17.34 -7.15 -2.23
N TYR A 34 -16.12 -6.64 -2.09
CA TYR A 34 -15.55 -5.70 -3.03
C TYR A 34 -14.15 -6.19 -3.35
N ASP A 35 -13.91 -6.53 -4.62
CA ASP A 35 -12.56 -6.72 -5.12
C ASP A 35 -11.84 -5.38 -5.03
N ILE A 36 -11.00 -5.23 -4.01
CA ILE A 36 -10.07 -4.12 -3.95
C ILE A 36 -9.19 -4.31 -5.19
N PRO A 37 -9.18 -3.37 -6.17
CA PRO A 37 -8.17 -3.42 -7.21
C PRO A 37 -6.86 -3.46 -6.46
N ASP A 38 -6.08 -4.53 -6.66
CA ASP A 38 -4.78 -4.73 -6.05
C ASP A 38 -4.07 -3.38 -6.16
N GLU A 39 -4.06 -2.59 -5.08
CA GLU A 39 -3.15 -1.48 -4.97
C GLU A 39 -1.86 -2.24 -4.88
N LYS A 40 -1.28 -2.52 -6.05
CA LYS A 40 0.11 -2.80 -6.21
C LYS A 40 0.75 -1.56 -5.60
N LYS A 41 0.91 -1.57 -4.27
CA LYS A 41 2.02 -0.95 -3.59
C LYS A 41 3.20 -1.56 -4.31
N GLN A 42 3.58 -0.90 -5.39
CA GLN A 42 4.71 -1.26 -6.19
C GLN A 42 5.84 -1.11 -5.20
N SER A 43 6.23 -2.24 -4.61
CA SER A 43 7.33 -2.29 -3.67
C SER A 43 8.47 -1.49 -4.30
N SER A 44 9.17 -0.67 -3.53
CA SER A 44 10.32 0.10 -4.04
C SER A 44 11.26 -0.80 -4.84
N MET A 45 11.33 -2.09 -4.49
CA MET A 45 12.05 -3.13 -5.23
C MET A 45 11.44 -3.48 -6.60
N LYS A 46 10.10 -3.58 -6.71
CA LYS A 46 9.42 -3.77 -8.02
C LYS A 46 9.65 -2.58 -8.94
N LYS A 47 9.59 -1.35 -8.39
CA LYS A 47 9.86 -0.13 -9.16
C LYS A 47 11.30 -0.08 -9.65
N ALA A 48 12.27 -0.34 -8.77
CA ALA A 48 13.69 -0.42 -9.13
C ALA A 48 13.97 -1.49 -10.20
N LEU A 49 13.28 -2.64 -10.14
CA LEU A 49 13.40 -3.68 -11.16
C LEU A 49 12.83 -3.26 -12.52
N GLU A 50 11.78 -2.44 -12.55
CA GLU A 50 11.22 -1.89 -13.79
C GLU A 50 12.11 -0.78 -14.36
N GLU A 51 12.65 0.10 -13.53
CA GLU A 51 13.61 1.14 -13.93
C GLU A 51 14.86 0.51 -14.58
N ILE A 52 15.40 -0.57 -13.99
CA ILE A 52 16.51 -1.35 -14.60
C ILE A 52 16.11 -1.94 -15.96
N LYS A 53 14.91 -2.51 -16.08
CA LYS A 53 14.42 -3.10 -17.34
C LYS A 53 14.20 -2.05 -18.43
N ASN A 54 13.78 -0.85 -18.07
CA ASN A 54 13.57 0.26 -18.98
C ASN A 54 14.88 1.00 -19.33
N GLY A 55 16.00 0.63 -18.72
CA GLY A 55 17.29 1.28 -18.93
C GLY A 55 17.47 2.59 -18.15
N GLU A 56 16.58 2.86 -17.19
CA GLU A 56 16.60 4.03 -16.31
C GLU A 56 17.51 3.76 -15.11
N TYR A 57 18.81 3.61 -15.37
CA TYR A 57 19.82 3.45 -14.31
C TYR A 57 21.05 4.32 -14.59
N GLU A 58 21.58 4.92 -13.53
CA GLU A 58 22.84 5.64 -13.60
C GLU A 58 24.00 4.66 -13.46
N THR A 59 25.04 4.86 -14.27
CA THR A 59 26.29 4.11 -14.15
C THR A 59 27.38 5.04 -13.68
N PHE A 60 28.17 4.57 -12.73
CA PHE A 60 29.35 5.27 -12.24
C PHE A 60 30.58 4.60 -12.85
N LYS A 61 31.56 5.38 -13.29
CA LYS A 61 32.79 4.81 -13.87
C LYS A 61 33.64 4.13 -12.80
N ASN A 62 33.57 4.61 -11.56
CA ASN A 62 34.33 4.07 -10.44
C ASN A 62 33.64 4.36 -9.10
N PHE A 63 34.14 3.68 -8.05
CA PHE A 63 33.55 3.72 -6.72
C PHE A 63 33.68 5.09 -6.03
N ASP A 64 34.70 5.87 -6.37
CA ASP A 64 34.87 7.24 -5.86
C ASP A 64 33.81 8.20 -6.41
N GLU A 65 33.45 8.08 -7.70
CA GLU A 65 32.38 8.86 -8.32
C GLU A 65 31.01 8.55 -7.68
N TYR A 66 30.73 7.27 -7.43
CA TYR A 66 29.55 6.84 -6.67
C TYR A 66 29.51 7.45 -5.26
N LYS A 67 30.62 7.39 -4.53
CA LYS A 67 30.71 7.97 -3.17
C LYS A 67 30.50 9.47 -3.15
N LYS A 68 31.00 10.17 -4.18
CA LYS A 68 30.83 11.61 -4.32
C LYS A 68 29.36 11.96 -4.56
N ALA A 69 28.71 11.30 -5.53
CA ALA A 69 27.29 11.50 -5.82
C ALA A 69 26.41 11.25 -4.58
N MET A 70 26.67 10.18 -3.83
CA MET A 70 25.92 9.86 -2.60
C MET A 70 26.16 10.82 -1.43
N ARG A 71 27.27 11.58 -1.41
CA ARG A 71 27.54 12.59 -0.39
C ARG A 71 26.92 13.95 -0.71
N GLU A 72 26.58 14.19 -1.97
CA GLU A 72 25.96 15.44 -2.44
C GLU A 72 24.42 15.37 -2.46
N ILE A 73 23.83 14.24 -2.04
CA ILE A 73 22.38 14.05 -1.78
C ILE A 73 22.07 14.36 -0.31
#